data_AF-A0A031K193-F1
#
_entry.id   AF-A0A031K193-F1
#
_cell.length_a   1.000
_cell.length_b   1.000
_cell.length_c   1.000
_cell.angle_alpha   90.00
_cell.angle_beta   90.00
_cell.angle_gamma   90.00
#
_symmetry.space_group_name_H-M   'P 1'
#
loop_
_entity.id
_entity.type
_entity.pdbx_description
1 polymer ?
#
loop_
_entity_poly.entity_id
_entity_poly.type
_entity_poly.pdbx_seq_one_letter_code
_entity_poly.pdbx_strand_id
1 'polypeptide(L)'
;MFTRSQPVWGHFLAQSPTRSTGFSGSSQAATGRAYPNGNPALGYNPPGVRNTDSAVPLHRSKPVMHDYACDGPAAGSLSFRWTYGSNVAAKNRDPRVQVVQYNEDTFVLRQNVCVHWEAPFTYLLFGNKGALLIDTGATANAGHYPLRETVDAIIARWAKARGRSKVPLTVALTSAEDIAQNQGLVQFADRPDTTIVPKPLALMQKTYGIANWPSGTGRIDLGDRVITVVPTPGTHKDGVSFYDPYCDLLFTGDLLFPGKINIGNDTDFVASLERLKAFAAANSVKWLLGGHIEMMFVPGKYYARFTTYKPYERVLEMTPDLIDDALQHAREIKGKDMMLIRPDFALFNGVSPDQRTSVWPEGVPNINPPRPF
;
A
#
# COMPACT_ATOMS: atom_id res chain seq x y z
N MET A 1 59.29 49.25 1.10
CA MET A 1 58.34 50.07 0.33
C MET A 1 57.16 49.18 -0.04
N PHE A 2 56.12 49.22 0.78
CA PHE A 2 54.85 48.52 0.60
C PHE A 2 53.76 49.58 0.62
N THR A 3 52.91 49.64 -0.40
CA THR A 3 51.73 50.52 -0.41
C THR A 3 50.48 49.67 -0.58
N ARG A 4 49.65 49.70 0.47
CA ARG A 4 48.26 49.25 0.50
C ARG A 4 47.36 50.39 0.04
N SER A 5 46.25 50.09 -0.63
CA SER A 5 45.08 50.97 -0.73
C SER A 5 43.80 50.17 -0.50
N GLN A 6 42.95 50.71 0.37
CA GLN A 6 41.62 50.23 0.75
C GLN A 6 40.52 50.83 -0.15
N PRO A 7 39.31 50.25 -0.19
CA PRO A 7 38.12 50.91 -0.75
C PRO A 7 37.26 51.63 0.31
N VAL A 8 36.49 52.60 -0.19
CA VAL A 8 35.75 53.67 0.49
C VAL A 8 34.32 53.25 0.90
N TRP A 9 33.84 53.79 2.03
CA TRP A 9 32.48 53.63 2.58
C TRP A 9 31.47 54.64 1.99
N GLY A 10 30.20 54.23 1.88
CA GLY A 10 29.06 55.11 1.65
C GLY A 10 27.80 54.61 2.38
N HIS A 11 27.36 55.35 3.40
CA HIS A 11 26.13 55.14 4.17
C HIS A 11 24.88 55.58 3.38
N PHE A 12 23.78 54.84 3.48
CA PHE A 12 22.43 55.39 3.26
C PHE A 12 21.45 54.96 4.36
N LEU A 13 20.68 55.96 4.78
CA LEU A 13 19.81 56.04 5.95
C LEU A 13 18.47 55.32 5.76
N ALA A 14 17.93 54.84 6.89
CA ALA A 14 16.57 54.32 7.02
C ALA A 14 15.52 55.44 6.89
N GLN A 15 14.40 55.16 6.19
CA GLN A 15 13.19 55.97 6.21
C GLN A 15 11.98 55.10 6.60
N SER A 16 11.23 55.59 7.58
CA SER A 16 9.99 55.02 8.12
C SER A 16 8.83 55.05 7.12
N PRO A 17 7.81 54.18 7.25
CA PRO A 17 6.76 54.03 6.25
C PRO A 17 5.62 55.04 6.45
N THR A 18 5.22 55.67 5.36
CA THR A 18 4.01 56.50 5.26
C THR A 18 2.75 55.64 5.23
N ARG A 19 1.81 56.00 6.11
CA ARG A 19 0.41 55.55 6.13
C ARG A 19 -0.27 55.91 4.80
N SER A 20 -0.89 54.94 4.15
CA SER A 20 -2.04 55.18 3.27
C SER A 20 -3.23 54.34 3.74
N THR A 21 -4.31 55.05 4.04
CA THR A 21 -5.65 54.55 4.36
C THR A 21 -6.50 54.58 3.10
N GLY A 22 -7.23 53.50 2.79
CA GLY A 22 -8.23 53.53 1.72
C GLY A 22 -8.86 52.19 1.35
N PHE A 23 -9.88 51.80 2.12
CA PHE A 23 -11.08 51.03 1.73
C PHE A 23 -10.96 49.75 0.86
N SER A 24 -11.35 48.61 1.43
CA SER A 24 -12.76 48.15 1.33
C SER A 24 -12.95 46.89 2.16
N GLY A 25 -13.91 46.95 3.08
CA GLY A 25 -14.39 45.76 3.77
C GLY A 25 -15.11 44.87 2.77
N SER A 26 -14.56 43.68 2.53
CA SER A 26 -15.35 42.54 2.12
C SER A 26 -15.46 41.61 3.32
N SER A 27 -16.63 41.65 3.93
CA SER A 27 -17.15 40.62 4.80
C SER A 27 -17.18 39.29 4.01
N GLN A 28 -16.12 38.50 4.08
CA GLN A 28 -16.24 37.08 3.76
C GLN A 28 -16.91 36.40 4.93
N ALA A 29 -18.14 35.97 4.67
CA ALA A 29 -19.01 35.27 5.57
C ALA A 29 -18.28 34.11 6.27
N ALA A 30 -18.51 34.04 7.57
CA ALA A 30 -18.13 32.96 8.44
C ALA A 30 -18.91 31.67 8.10
N THR A 31 -18.47 30.95 7.07
CA THR A 31 -18.74 29.51 6.88
C THR A 31 -17.54 28.76 6.26
N GLY A 32 -16.38 29.41 6.14
CA GLY A 32 -15.17 28.76 5.63
C GLY A 32 -14.62 27.76 6.64
N ARG A 33 -14.54 26.48 6.25
CA ARG A 33 -13.84 25.42 7.00
C ARG A 33 -12.46 25.95 7.40
N ALA A 34 -12.19 26.03 8.71
CA ALA A 34 -10.89 26.48 9.19
C ALA A 34 -9.89 25.35 8.95
N TYR A 35 -8.94 25.58 8.03
CA TYR A 35 -7.90 24.60 7.72
C TYR A 35 -6.72 24.83 8.68
N PRO A 36 -6.45 23.91 9.62
CA PRO A 36 -5.33 24.02 10.56
C PRO A 36 -3.96 24.13 9.87
N ASN A 37 -3.86 23.72 8.60
CA ASN A 37 -2.63 23.68 7.80
C ASN A 37 -2.42 24.91 6.88
N GLY A 38 -3.23 25.96 7.04
CA GLY A 38 -3.24 27.09 6.11
C GLY A 38 -4.22 26.89 4.95
N ASN A 39 -4.34 27.87 4.06
CA ASN A 39 -5.37 27.88 3.02
C ASN A 39 -5.07 26.83 1.93
N PRO A 40 -5.85 25.73 1.83
CA PRO A 40 -5.65 24.69 0.82
C PRO A 40 -5.93 25.19 -0.59
N ALA A 41 -6.63 26.32 -0.74
CA ALA A 41 -6.92 26.92 -2.03
C ALA A 41 -5.68 27.50 -2.75
N LEU A 42 -4.55 27.63 -2.05
CA LEU A 42 -3.31 28.17 -2.61
C LEU A 42 -2.67 27.19 -3.59
N GLY A 43 -2.23 27.70 -4.75
CA GLY A 43 -1.80 26.90 -5.91
C GLY A 43 -0.48 26.13 -5.74
N TYR A 44 0.25 26.33 -4.65
CA TYR A 44 1.46 25.56 -4.33
C TYR A 44 1.15 24.28 -3.53
N ASN A 45 -0.09 24.09 -3.07
CA ASN A 45 -0.49 22.84 -2.41
C ASN A 45 -0.75 21.77 -3.48
N PRO A 46 -0.18 20.56 -3.34
CA PRO A 46 -0.48 19.45 -4.25
C PRO A 46 -2.00 19.16 -4.31
N PRO A 47 -2.52 18.68 -5.45
CA PRO A 47 -3.86 18.07 -5.52
C PRO A 47 -4.02 17.02 -4.40
N GLY A 48 -5.19 16.98 -3.75
CA GLY A 48 -5.46 16.07 -2.62
C GLY A 48 -4.99 16.56 -1.25
N VAL A 49 -4.15 17.61 -1.15
CA VAL A 49 -3.80 18.25 0.15
C VAL A 49 -4.91 19.19 0.64
N ARG A 50 -5.85 19.54 -0.25
CA ARG A 50 -7.09 20.19 0.15
C ARG A 50 -7.86 19.20 1.01
N ASN A 51 -7.96 19.48 2.31
CA ASN A 51 -8.62 18.69 3.35
C ASN A 51 -7.79 17.61 4.08
N THR A 52 -6.47 17.48 3.86
CA THR A 52 -5.64 16.62 4.74
C THR A 52 -5.23 17.40 5.99
N ASP A 53 -5.98 17.29 7.08
CA ASP A 53 -5.72 17.93 8.39
C ASP A 53 -4.55 17.26 9.16
N SER A 54 -3.44 17.03 8.46
CA SER A 54 -2.28 16.28 8.95
C SER A 54 -1.45 17.03 10.03
N ALA A 55 -1.69 18.32 10.32
CA ALA A 55 -0.94 18.97 11.39
C ALA A 55 -1.41 18.47 12.75
N VAL A 56 -0.50 17.76 13.42
CA VAL A 56 -0.49 17.65 14.87
C VAL A 56 -0.42 19.08 15.43
N PRO A 57 -1.43 19.56 16.19
CA PRO A 57 -1.39 20.92 16.74
C PRO A 57 -0.18 21.12 17.66
N LEU A 58 0.48 22.27 17.57
CA LEU A 58 1.67 22.62 18.38
C LEU A 58 1.43 22.45 19.89
N HIS A 59 0.21 22.76 20.36
CA HIS A 59 -0.22 22.60 21.74
C HIS A 59 -1.55 21.86 21.79
N ARG A 60 -1.50 20.53 21.72
CA ARG A 60 -2.71 19.69 21.83
C ARG A 60 -3.10 19.47 23.30
N SER A 61 -4.38 19.71 23.61
CA SER A 61 -5.00 19.37 24.91
C SER A 61 -5.90 18.14 24.84
N LYS A 62 -6.21 17.66 23.62
CA LYS A 62 -7.06 16.51 23.33
C LYS A 62 -6.43 15.63 22.24
N PRO A 63 -6.87 14.36 22.09
CA PRO A 63 -6.45 13.53 20.96
C PRO A 63 -6.67 14.24 19.63
N VAL A 64 -5.70 14.11 18.73
CA VAL A 64 -5.79 14.65 17.38
C VAL A 64 -6.79 13.82 16.60
N MET A 65 -7.78 14.49 16.05
CA MET A 65 -8.76 13.92 15.12
C MET A 65 -8.31 14.27 13.71
N HIS A 66 -8.32 13.29 12.82
CA HIS A 66 -8.06 13.49 11.41
C HIS A 66 -9.38 13.38 10.63
N ASP A 67 -9.64 14.36 9.77
CA ASP A 67 -10.69 14.26 8.77
C ASP A 67 -10.16 13.46 7.57
N TYR A 68 -10.76 12.29 7.32
CA TYR A 68 -10.36 11.41 6.20
C TYR A 68 -11.11 11.73 4.91
N ALA A 69 -11.92 12.79 4.85
CA ALA A 69 -12.52 13.29 3.62
C ALA A 69 -11.50 14.10 2.82
N CYS A 70 -11.15 13.64 1.62
CA CYS A 70 -10.18 14.32 0.74
C CYS A 70 -10.77 14.58 -0.65
N ASP A 71 -10.39 15.71 -1.26
CA ASP A 71 -10.70 16.00 -2.65
C ASP A 71 -9.65 15.30 -3.54
N GLY A 72 -9.84 14.00 -3.75
CA GLY A 72 -8.88 13.09 -4.40
C GLY A 72 -7.99 12.34 -3.40
N PRO A 73 -7.03 11.54 -3.88
CA PRO A 73 -6.21 10.71 -3.01
C PRO A 73 -5.30 11.55 -2.14
N ALA A 74 -5.28 11.28 -0.84
CA ALA A 74 -4.35 11.89 0.09
C ALA A 74 -2.91 11.74 -0.40
N ALA A 75 -2.13 12.81 -0.20
CA ALA A 75 -0.74 12.83 -0.62
C ALA A 75 0.07 11.74 0.11
N GLY A 76 1.01 11.15 -0.62
CA GLY A 76 1.90 10.10 -0.13
C GLY A 76 2.71 9.49 -1.27
N SER A 77 3.83 8.85 -0.92
CA SER A 77 4.71 8.22 -1.91
C SER A 77 5.45 6.99 -1.36
N LEU A 78 5.77 6.06 -2.25
CA LEU A 78 6.71 4.96 -1.98
C LEU A 78 8.06 5.25 -2.66
N SER A 79 8.64 6.42 -2.37
CA SER A 79 9.87 6.91 -3.02
C SER A 79 11.14 6.30 -2.44
N PHE A 80 11.33 4.99 -2.59
CA PHE A 80 12.51 4.29 -2.08
C PHE A 80 12.72 2.97 -2.82
N ARG A 81 13.93 2.41 -2.67
CA ARG A 81 14.25 1.09 -3.17
C ARG A 81 13.89 0.03 -2.14
N TRP A 82 13.07 -0.93 -2.52
CA TRP A 82 12.77 -2.07 -1.66
C TRP A 82 14.01 -2.96 -1.46
N THR A 83 14.17 -3.54 -0.27
CA THR A 83 15.24 -4.49 0.06
C THR A 83 15.17 -5.69 -0.87
N TYR A 84 16.26 -5.98 -1.59
CA TYR A 84 16.30 -6.99 -2.64
C TYR A 84 17.10 -8.25 -2.27
N GLY A 85 17.47 -8.39 -1.00
CA GLY A 85 18.18 -9.56 -0.49
C GLY A 85 19.63 -9.66 -0.96
N SER A 86 20.17 -10.87 -1.02
CA SER A 86 21.59 -11.11 -1.32
C SER A 86 21.83 -12.51 -1.89
N ASN A 87 22.89 -12.66 -2.69
CA ASN A 87 23.32 -13.94 -3.26
C ASN A 87 23.59 -15.01 -2.19
N VAL A 88 24.06 -14.59 -1.01
CA VAL A 88 24.22 -15.46 0.16
C VAL A 88 23.33 -14.92 1.27
N ALA A 89 22.16 -15.53 1.45
CA ALA A 89 21.15 -15.09 2.41
C ALA A 89 21.72 -14.93 3.84
N ALA A 90 22.60 -15.86 4.26
CA ALA A 90 23.25 -15.81 5.57
C ALA A 90 24.19 -14.61 5.78
N LYS A 91 24.61 -13.92 4.70
CA LYS A 91 25.45 -12.72 4.74
C LYS A 91 24.65 -11.43 4.55
N ASN A 92 23.33 -11.51 4.35
CA ASN A 92 22.48 -10.34 4.19
C ASN A 92 22.46 -9.52 5.50
N ARG A 93 22.58 -8.20 5.37
CA ARG A 93 22.56 -7.24 6.49
C ARG A 93 21.40 -6.26 6.43
N ASP A 94 20.48 -6.46 5.49
CA ASP A 94 19.26 -5.65 5.40
C ASP A 94 18.40 -5.87 6.65
N PRO A 95 17.55 -4.90 7.03
CA PRO A 95 16.61 -5.10 8.12
C PRO A 95 15.70 -6.30 7.86
N ARG A 96 15.23 -6.97 8.91
CA ARG A 96 14.29 -8.09 8.80
C ARG A 96 12.92 -7.64 8.26
N VAL A 97 12.54 -6.41 8.57
CA VAL A 97 11.34 -5.73 8.08
C VAL A 97 11.75 -4.36 7.57
N GLN A 98 11.57 -4.09 6.28
CA GLN A 98 11.68 -2.73 5.76
C GLN A 98 10.33 -2.04 5.94
N VAL A 99 10.32 -0.87 6.58
CA VAL A 99 9.11 -0.09 6.80
C VAL A 99 9.21 1.19 5.99
N VAL A 100 8.17 1.48 5.19
CA VAL A 100 8.00 2.81 4.62
C VAL A 100 6.65 3.38 4.95
N GLN A 101 6.70 4.64 5.38
CA GLN A 101 5.55 5.46 5.63
C GLN A 101 5.12 6.12 4.32
N TYR A 102 3.97 5.71 3.78
CA TYR A 102 3.38 6.32 2.59
C TYR A 102 2.91 7.76 2.90
N ASN A 103 2.22 7.92 4.03
CA ASN A 103 1.84 9.20 4.62
C ASN A 103 1.67 9.07 6.15
N GLU A 104 1.14 10.08 6.85
CA GLU A 104 1.00 10.07 8.32
C GLU A 104 0.25 8.86 8.90
N ASP A 105 -0.67 8.26 8.14
CA ASP A 105 -1.59 7.23 8.61
C ASP A 105 -1.54 5.92 7.79
N THR A 106 -0.56 5.78 6.89
CA THR A 106 -0.45 4.61 5.98
C THR A 106 1.01 4.16 5.90
N PHE A 107 1.24 2.89 6.20
CA PHE A 107 2.56 2.28 6.17
C PHE A 107 2.54 1.00 5.32
N VAL A 108 3.62 0.79 4.59
CA VAL A 108 3.88 -0.43 3.83
C VAL A 108 5.13 -1.08 4.38
N LEU A 109 5.02 -2.34 4.77
CA LEU A 109 6.10 -3.11 5.37
C LEU A 109 6.45 -4.27 4.43
N ARG A 110 7.74 -4.51 4.22
CA ARG A 110 8.25 -5.61 3.41
C ARG A 110 9.07 -6.57 4.26
N GLN A 111 8.75 -7.86 4.16
CA GLN A 111 9.58 -8.90 4.71
C GLN A 111 10.88 -9.07 3.90
N ASN A 112 12.01 -9.21 4.58
CA ASN A 112 13.30 -9.38 3.92
C ASN A 112 13.34 -10.65 3.03
N VAL A 113 13.79 -10.50 1.78
CA VAL A 113 13.88 -11.57 0.76
C VAL A 113 14.73 -12.76 1.22
N CYS A 114 15.75 -12.52 2.04
CA CYS A 114 16.61 -13.56 2.61
C CYS A 114 15.97 -14.30 3.79
N VAL A 115 14.86 -13.79 4.34
CA VAL A 115 14.05 -14.51 5.33
C VAL A 115 12.99 -15.35 4.62
N HIS A 116 12.30 -14.77 3.63
CA HIS A 116 11.39 -15.49 2.77
C HIS A 116 11.51 -14.98 1.33
N TRP A 117 11.68 -15.89 0.38
CA TRP A 117 12.00 -15.56 -1.01
C TRP A 117 10.90 -14.77 -1.73
N GLU A 118 9.63 -14.90 -1.34
CA GLU A 118 8.54 -14.07 -1.86
C GLU A 118 8.63 -12.62 -1.36
N ALA A 119 9.24 -12.40 -0.19
CA ALA A 119 9.40 -11.09 0.42
C ALA A 119 8.07 -10.31 0.53
N PRO A 120 7.03 -10.91 1.16
CA PRO A 120 5.68 -10.37 1.15
C PRO A 120 5.57 -8.97 1.75
N PHE A 121 4.62 -8.22 1.23
CA PHE A 121 4.19 -6.92 1.76
C PHE A 121 3.06 -7.11 2.78
N THR A 122 3.07 -6.24 3.79
CA THR A 122 1.96 -6.09 4.74
C THR A 122 1.67 -4.60 4.88
N TYR A 123 0.41 -4.25 5.11
CA TYR A 123 -0.05 -2.86 5.07
C TYR A 123 -0.66 -2.47 6.41
N LEU A 124 -0.19 -1.37 7.01
CA LEU A 124 -0.68 -0.87 8.28
C LEU A 124 -1.35 0.49 8.09
N LEU A 125 -2.66 0.53 8.32
CA LEU A 125 -3.52 1.70 8.12
C LEU A 125 -4.04 2.18 9.48
N PHE A 126 -4.08 3.50 9.68
CA PHE A 126 -4.62 4.12 10.89
C PHE A 126 -5.89 4.91 10.59
N GLY A 127 -6.83 4.88 11.54
CA GLY A 127 -7.98 5.79 11.63
C GLY A 127 -8.11 6.40 13.03
N ASN A 128 -9.16 7.17 13.30
CA ASN A 128 -9.31 7.88 14.59
C ASN A 128 -9.57 6.96 15.79
N LYS A 129 -9.98 5.71 15.59
CA LYS A 129 -10.38 4.77 16.65
C LYS A 129 -9.57 3.48 16.68
N GLY A 130 -8.79 3.18 15.64
CA GLY A 130 -7.99 1.96 15.58
C GLY A 130 -7.07 1.90 14.36
N ALA A 131 -6.39 0.77 14.23
CA ALA A 131 -5.54 0.45 13.10
C ALA A 131 -5.94 -0.89 12.45
N LEU A 132 -5.62 -1.04 11.17
CA LEU A 132 -5.75 -2.27 10.39
C LEU A 132 -4.38 -2.72 9.91
N LEU A 133 -4.00 -3.96 10.21
CA LEU A 133 -2.90 -4.66 9.57
C LEU A 133 -3.50 -5.63 8.55
N ILE A 134 -3.18 -5.41 7.27
CA ILE A 134 -3.52 -6.29 6.16
C ILE A 134 -2.32 -7.20 5.90
N ASP A 135 -2.57 -8.50 5.98
CA ASP A 135 -1.59 -9.58 5.89
C ASP A 135 -0.52 -9.55 6.99
N THR A 136 0.18 -10.66 7.12
CA THR A 136 1.16 -10.91 8.19
C THR A 136 2.43 -11.61 7.71
N GLY A 137 2.65 -11.68 6.39
CA GLY A 137 3.81 -12.27 5.76
C GLY A 137 3.95 -13.79 5.97
N ALA A 138 5.10 -14.31 5.52
CA ALA A 138 5.33 -15.74 5.32
C ALA A 138 6.10 -16.42 6.45
N THR A 139 6.41 -15.71 7.55
CA THR A 139 7.25 -16.27 8.63
C THR A 139 6.67 -16.05 10.01
N ALA A 140 6.37 -17.17 10.67
CA ALA A 140 5.84 -17.20 12.04
C ALA A 140 6.87 -16.77 13.10
N ASN A 141 8.15 -17.15 12.93
CA ASN A 141 9.18 -16.94 13.93
C ASN A 141 9.57 -15.45 14.04
N ALA A 142 9.24 -14.82 15.17
CA ALA A 142 9.55 -13.43 15.46
C ALA A 142 11.06 -13.11 15.46
N GLY A 143 11.94 -14.07 15.75
CA GLY A 143 13.39 -13.88 15.66
C GLY A 143 13.90 -13.74 14.22
N HIS A 144 13.14 -14.21 13.23
CA HIS A 144 13.47 -14.07 11.81
C HIS A 144 12.66 -12.95 11.13
N TYR A 145 11.40 -12.78 11.53
CA TYR A 145 10.51 -11.74 11.03
C TYR A 145 9.75 -11.11 12.22
N PRO A 146 10.31 -10.09 12.90
CA PRO A 146 9.75 -9.47 14.09
C PRO A 146 8.61 -8.50 13.75
N LEU A 147 7.55 -9.01 13.11
CA LEU A 147 6.45 -8.20 12.61
C LEU A 147 5.67 -7.53 13.76
N ARG A 148 5.31 -8.27 14.82
CA ARG A 148 4.59 -7.67 15.96
C ARG A 148 5.39 -6.54 16.60
N GLU A 149 6.67 -6.76 16.89
CA GLU A 149 7.55 -5.73 17.48
C GLU A 149 7.59 -4.47 16.61
N THR A 150 7.73 -4.66 15.30
CA THR A 150 7.75 -3.56 14.32
C THR A 150 6.43 -2.79 14.31
N VAL A 151 5.29 -3.50 14.26
CA VAL A 151 3.94 -2.89 14.27
C VAL A 151 3.68 -2.17 15.59
N ASP A 152 4.05 -2.75 16.73
CA ASP A 152 3.89 -2.12 18.04
C ASP A 152 4.71 -0.83 18.17
N ALA A 153 5.94 -0.81 17.63
CA ALA A 153 6.76 0.40 17.60
C ALA A 153 6.12 1.51 16.75
N ILE A 154 5.56 1.17 15.57
CA ILE A 154 4.85 2.14 14.72
C ILE A 154 3.61 2.67 15.42
N ILE A 155 2.78 1.77 16.01
CA ILE A 155 1.57 2.14 16.75
C ILE A 155 1.91 3.05 17.93
N ALA A 156 2.95 2.74 18.71
CA ALA A 156 3.36 3.56 19.84
C ALA A 156 3.79 4.97 19.40
N ARG A 157 4.58 5.07 18.31
CA ARG A 157 5.01 6.35 17.74
C ARG A 157 3.81 7.15 17.25
N TRP A 158 2.91 6.52 16.49
CA TRP A 158 1.71 7.14 15.94
C TRP A 158 0.76 7.61 17.05
N ALA A 159 0.51 6.75 18.06
CA ALA A 159 -0.33 7.07 19.20
C ALA A 159 0.22 8.28 19.97
N LYS A 160 1.54 8.31 20.20
CA LYS A 160 2.20 9.48 20.79
C LYS A 160 2.07 10.72 19.92
N ALA A 161 2.13 10.62 18.60
CA ALA A 161 1.93 11.76 17.68
C ALA A 161 0.46 12.24 17.63
N ARG A 162 -0.51 11.35 17.87
CA ARG A 162 -1.95 11.67 17.87
C ARG A 162 -2.55 11.91 19.25
N GLY A 163 -1.75 11.87 20.32
CA GLY A 163 -2.24 12.07 21.70
C GLY A 163 -3.20 10.97 22.15
N ARG A 164 -2.97 9.73 21.70
CA ARG A 164 -3.77 8.55 22.04
C ARG A 164 -3.02 7.72 23.09
N SER A 165 -3.73 7.26 24.11
CA SER A 165 -3.20 6.31 25.10
C SER A 165 -3.32 4.85 24.66
N LYS A 166 -4.22 4.57 23.71
CA LYS A 166 -4.52 3.23 23.21
C LYS A 166 -4.98 3.28 21.75
N VAL A 167 -4.54 2.30 20.97
CA VAL A 167 -4.92 2.11 19.56
C VAL A 167 -5.20 0.62 19.36
N PRO A 168 -6.49 0.22 19.33
CA PRO A 168 -6.88 -1.14 18.97
C PRO A 168 -6.37 -1.52 17.59
N LEU A 169 -5.99 -2.78 17.40
CA LEU A 169 -5.53 -3.31 16.12
C LEU A 169 -6.52 -4.36 15.60
N THR A 170 -6.90 -4.25 14.33
CA THR A 170 -7.53 -5.35 13.58
C THR A 170 -6.49 -5.97 12.67
N VAL A 171 -6.35 -7.30 12.68
CA VAL A 171 -5.51 -8.04 11.73
C VAL A 171 -6.42 -8.81 10.80
N ALA A 172 -6.32 -8.51 9.51
CA ALA A 172 -7.12 -9.09 8.44
C ALA A 172 -6.19 -9.65 7.35
N LEU A 173 -6.64 -10.67 6.65
CA LEU A 173 -5.87 -11.31 5.59
C LEU A 173 -6.57 -11.09 4.25
N THR A 174 -5.81 -10.90 3.18
CA THR A 174 -6.31 -10.94 1.79
C THR A 174 -6.78 -12.34 1.42
N SER A 175 -6.21 -13.37 2.05
CA SER A 175 -6.73 -14.75 2.06
C SER A 175 -6.23 -15.50 3.30
N ALA A 176 -7.08 -16.30 3.92
CA ALA A 176 -6.67 -17.17 5.01
C ALA A 176 -6.06 -18.50 4.52
N GLU A 177 -6.22 -18.86 3.25
CA GLU A 177 -5.54 -19.99 2.60
C GLU A 177 -4.08 -19.66 2.26
N ASP A 178 -3.77 -18.38 2.09
CA ASP A 178 -2.45 -17.94 1.65
C ASP A 178 -1.40 -18.03 2.77
N ILE A 179 -0.58 -19.08 2.72
CA ILE A 179 0.54 -19.27 3.64
C ILE A 179 1.69 -18.29 3.41
N ALA A 180 1.80 -17.66 2.24
CA ALA A 180 2.79 -16.61 2.01
C ALA A 180 2.44 -15.32 2.75
N GLN A 181 1.18 -15.15 3.14
CA GLN A 181 0.67 -13.92 3.74
C GLN A 181 0.16 -14.06 5.18
N ASN A 182 -0.01 -15.27 5.72
CA ASN A 182 -0.72 -15.47 6.99
C ASN A 182 0.09 -16.03 8.17
N GLN A 183 1.39 -16.28 8.01
CA GLN A 183 2.17 -17.04 9.00
C GLN A 183 2.57 -16.19 10.20
N GLY A 184 2.80 -14.88 10.02
CA GLY A 184 3.09 -13.96 11.12
C GLY A 184 1.91 -13.74 12.06
N LEU A 185 0.70 -14.21 11.72
CA LEU A 185 -0.52 -14.06 12.52
C LEU A 185 -0.34 -14.57 13.96
N VAL A 186 0.43 -15.65 14.16
CA VAL A 186 0.71 -16.22 15.49
C VAL A 186 1.37 -15.22 16.43
N GLN A 187 2.12 -14.24 15.91
CA GLN A 187 2.78 -13.23 16.73
C GLN A 187 1.78 -12.31 17.44
N PHE A 188 0.54 -12.22 16.95
CA PHE A 188 -0.50 -11.33 17.48
C PHE A 188 -1.51 -12.01 18.40
N ALA A 189 -1.38 -13.32 18.63
CA ALA A 189 -2.37 -14.12 19.36
C ALA A 189 -2.57 -13.66 20.82
N ASP A 190 -1.52 -13.16 21.46
CA ASP A 190 -1.50 -12.66 22.84
C ASP A 190 -1.43 -11.12 22.91
N ARG A 191 -1.51 -10.43 21.76
CA ARG A 191 -1.41 -8.97 21.72
C ARG A 191 -2.70 -8.36 22.30
N PRO A 192 -2.62 -7.53 23.36
CA PRO A 192 -3.81 -6.89 23.92
C PRO A 192 -4.51 -6.01 22.88
N ASP A 193 -5.81 -5.82 23.05
CA ASP A 193 -6.63 -4.91 22.22
C ASP A 193 -6.53 -5.19 20.72
N THR A 194 -6.42 -6.47 20.38
CA THR A 194 -6.26 -6.93 19.00
C THR A 194 -7.41 -7.85 18.61
N THR A 195 -8.04 -7.55 17.48
CA THR A 195 -9.03 -8.42 16.83
C THR A 195 -8.37 -9.09 15.65
N ILE A 196 -8.31 -10.42 15.65
CA ILE A 196 -7.90 -11.21 14.49
C ILE A 196 -9.17 -11.65 13.77
N VAL A 197 -9.29 -11.29 12.48
CA VAL A 197 -10.42 -11.76 11.67
C VAL A 197 -10.35 -13.30 11.56
N PRO A 198 -11.44 -14.04 11.86
CA PRO A 198 -11.42 -15.49 11.81
C PRO A 198 -11.16 -16.03 10.40
N LYS A 199 -10.31 -17.06 10.30
CA LYS A 199 -9.98 -17.71 9.02
C LYS A 199 -11.16 -18.38 8.30
N PRO A 200 -12.10 -19.08 8.98
CA PRO A 200 -13.19 -19.75 8.28
C PRO A 200 -14.05 -18.75 7.50
N LEU A 201 -14.24 -19.00 6.20
CA LEU A 201 -14.92 -18.09 5.26
C LEU A 201 -16.27 -17.55 5.79
N ALA A 202 -17.13 -18.40 6.36
CA ALA A 202 -18.41 -17.95 6.90
C ALA A 202 -18.28 -16.97 8.08
N LEU A 203 -17.26 -17.16 8.93
CA LEU A 203 -16.99 -16.25 10.05
C LEU A 203 -16.35 -14.96 9.55
N MET A 204 -15.43 -15.04 8.58
CA MET A 204 -14.83 -13.88 7.92
C MET A 204 -15.91 -12.98 7.28
N GLN A 205 -16.84 -13.58 6.51
CA GLN A 205 -17.97 -12.87 5.91
C GLN A 205 -18.81 -12.14 6.96
N LYS A 206 -19.14 -12.84 8.07
CA LYS A 206 -19.88 -12.26 9.18
C LYS A 206 -19.13 -11.09 9.83
N THR A 207 -17.82 -11.22 10.03
CA THR A 207 -16.99 -10.17 10.62
C THR A 207 -16.96 -8.91 9.74
N TYR A 208 -16.88 -9.05 8.42
CA TYR A 208 -16.90 -7.91 7.49
C TYR A 208 -18.31 -7.38 7.19
N GLY A 209 -19.36 -8.10 7.59
CA GLY A 209 -20.75 -7.75 7.28
C GLY A 209 -21.14 -8.00 5.82
N ILE A 210 -20.51 -8.96 5.15
CA ILE A 210 -20.81 -9.30 3.76
C ILE A 210 -22.05 -10.20 3.73
N ALA A 211 -23.18 -9.67 3.26
CA ALA A 211 -24.44 -10.42 3.19
C ALA A 211 -24.51 -11.40 2.01
N ASN A 212 -24.01 -10.97 0.84
CA ASN A 212 -24.17 -11.69 -0.43
C ASN A 212 -22.80 -12.05 -1.01
N TRP A 213 -22.12 -13.08 -0.50
CA TRP A 213 -20.83 -13.50 -1.07
C TRP A 213 -21.00 -14.14 -2.46
N PRO A 214 -20.16 -13.84 -3.46
CA PRO A 214 -19.09 -12.82 -3.49
C PRO A 214 -19.55 -11.46 -4.08
N SER A 215 -20.85 -11.26 -4.30
CA SER A 215 -21.35 -10.08 -5.03
C SER A 215 -21.49 -8.80 -4.19
N GLY A 216 -21.61 -8.91 -2.87
CA GLY A 216 -21.68 -7.79 -1.92
C GLY A 216 -20.32 -7.40 -1.37
N THR A 217 -20.20 -6.18 -0.85
CA THR A 217 -19.01 -5.69 -0.15
C THR A 217 -19.22 -5.68 1.37
N GLY A 218 -18.11 -5.69 2.10
CA GLY A 218 -18.06 -5.53 3.55
C GLY A 218 -17.29 -4.28 3.94
N ARG A 219 -17.07 -4.08 5.24
CA ARG A 219 -16.33 -2.90 5.72
C ARG A 219 -15.58 -3.12 7.04
N ILE A 220 -14.53 -2.33 7.22
CA ILE A 220 -13.80 -2.16 8.48
C ILE A 220 -13.72 -0.65 8.76
N ASP A 221 -14.34 -0.20 9.84
CA ASP A 221 -14.31 1.21 10.25
C ASP A 221 -13.18 1.44 11.28
N LEU A 222 -12.19 2.24 10.89
CA LEU A 222 -11.04 2.58 11.74
C LEU A 222 -11.28 3.87 12.55
N GLY A 223 -12.51 4.37 12.59
CA GLY A 223 -12.87 5.68 13.13
C GLY A 223 -12.75 6.72 12.04
N ASP A 224 -13.79 6.84 11.23
CA ASP A 224 -13.97 7.82 10.15
C ASP A 224 -13.15 7.52 8.87
N ARG A 225 -12.13 6.65 8.94
CA ARG A 225 -11.52 6.00 7.77
C ARG A 225 -12.12 4.61 7.58
N VAL A 226 -13.03 4.47 6.63
CA VAL A 226 -13.75 3.21 6.39
C VAL A 226 -13.13 2.47 5.22
N ILE A 227 -12.54 1.30 5.50
CA ILE A 227 -11.97 0.41 4.50
C ILE A 227 -13.08 -0.47 3.93
N THR A 228 -13.23 -0.48 2.61
CA THR A 228 -14.18 -1.37 1.93
C THR A 228 -13.52 -2.72 1.67
N VAL A 229 -14.24 -3.81 1.96
CA VAL A 229 -13.77 -5.18 1.70
C VAL A 229 -14.53 -5.73 0.49
N VAL A 230 -13.81 -6.05 -0.57
CA VAL A 230 -14.37 -6.55 -1.84
C VAL A 230 -14.03 -8.04 -1.96
N PRO A 231 -15.02 -8.96 -2.01
CA PRO A 231 -14.74 -10.36 -2.31
C PRO A 231 -14.09 -10.52 -3.68
N THR A 232 -12.96 -11.21 -3.70
CA THR A 232 -12.19 -11.51 -4.90
C THR A 232 -11.69 -12.97 -4.89
N PRO A 233 -12.60 -13.97 -4.82
CA PRO A 233 -12.20 -15.38 -4.95
C PRO A 233 -11.59 -15.64 -6.34
N GLY A 234 -10.63 -16.57 -6.43
CA GLY A 234 -10.01 -16.92 -7.70
C GLY A 234 -8.66 -17.59 -7.50
N THR A 235 -7.66 -16.83 -7.04
CA THR A 235 -6.39 -17.40 -6.53
C THR A 235 -6.66 -18.30 -5.33
N HIS A 236 -7.45 -17.79 -4.38
CA HIS A 236 -7.92 -18.50 -3.20
C HIS A 236 -9.44 -18.38 -3.11
N LYS A 237 -10.13 -19.38 -2.52
CA LYS A 237 -11.61 -19.37 -2.48
C LYS A 237 -12.18 -18.32 -1.52
N ASP A 238 -11.36 -17.87 -0.57
CA ASP A 238 -11.68 -16.89 0.45
C ASP A 238 -11.06 -15.51 0.17
N GLY A 239 -10.52 -15.30 -1.03
CA GLY A 239 -9.82 -14.08 -1.41
C GLY A 239 -10.68 -12.82 -1.25
N VAL A 240 -10.08 -11.77 -0.69
CA VAL A 240 -10.66 -10.42 -0.59
C VAL A 240 -9.62 -9.37 -0.93
N SER A 241 -10.08 -8.26 -1.50
CA SER A 241 -9.30 -7.03 -1.66
C SER A 241 -9.79 -5.95 -0.69
N PHE A 242 -8.90 -5.09 -0.22
CA PHE A 242 -9.22 -3.99 0.68
C PHE A 242 -9.05 -2.66 -0.07
N TYR A 243 -10.08 -1.83 -0.08
CA TYR A 243 -10.03 -0.49 -0.66
C TYR A 243 -10.02 0.57 0.43
N ASP A 244 -9.00 1.42 0.40
CA ASP A 244 -8.86 2.59 1.25
C ASP A 244 -9.20 3.87 0.47
N PRO A 245 -10.36 4.49 0.74
CA PRO A 245 -10.79 5.71 0.04
C PRO A 245 -9.99 6.96 0.46
N TYR A 246 -9.20 6.90 1.53
CA TYR A 246 -8.37 8.05 1.94
C TYR A 246 -7.23 8.27 0.95
N CYS A 247 -6.54 7.19 0.56
CA CYS A 247 -5.38 7.25 -0.33
C CYS A 247 -5.68 6.76 -1.77
N ASP A 248 -6.92 6.34 -2.06
CA ASP A 248 -7.32 5.59 -3.26
C ASP A 248 -6.43 4.36 -3.51
N LEU A 249 -6.11 3.62 -2.46
CA LEU A 249 -5.28 2.40 -2.54
C LEU A 249 -6.16 1.16 -2.51
N LEU A 250 -5.92 0.24 -3.44
CA LEU A 250 -6.60 -1.04 -3.52
C LEU A 250 -5.58 -2.17 -3.26
N PHE A 251 -5.66 -2.78 -2.09
CA PHE A 251 -4.79 -3.89 -1.66
C PHE A 251 -5.38 -5.20 -2.19
N THR A 252 -4.70 -5.83 -3.14
CA THR A 252 -5.20 -6.97 -3.93
C THR A 252 -4.61 -8.31 -3.52
N GLY A 253 -3.64 -8.33 -2.60
CA GLY A 253 -2.95 -9.55 -2.19
C GLY A 253 -2.42 -10.33 -3.40
N ASP A 254 -2.65 -11.64 -3.40
CA ASP A 254 -2.21 -12.55 -4.46
C ASP A 254 -3.25 -12.73 -5.60
N LEU A 255 -4.32 -11.91 -5.64
CA LEU A 255 -5.23 -11.85 -6.79
C LEU A 255 -4.56 -11.20 -8.00
N LEU A 256 -3.93 -10.04 -7.79
CA LEU A 256 -3.26 -9.27 -8.83
C LEU A 256 -2.09 -8.52 -8.21
N PHE A 257 -0.88 -8.84 -8.67
CA PHE A 257 0.38 -8.31 -8.18
C PHE A 257 1.44 -8.47 -9.28
N PRO A 258 2.58 -7.76 -9.19
CA PRO A 258 3.64 -7.89 -10.18
C PRO A 258 4.41 -9.19 -10.00
N GLY A 259 3.79 -10.32 -10.32
CA GLY A 259 4.39 -11.65 -10.21
C GLY A 259 3.62 -12.76 -10.91
N LYS A 260 3.87 -13.99 -10.47
CA LYS A 260 3.25 -15.22 -10.98
C LYS A 260 1.97 -15.49 -10.20
N ILE A 261 0.84 -15.25 -10.83
CA ILE A 261 -0.48 -15.43 -10.24
C ILE A 261 -0.94 -16.87 -10.49
N ASN A 262 -1.06 -17.65 -9.41
CA ASN A 262 -1.59 -19.01 -9.44
C ASN A 262 -3.11 -18.96 -9.33
N ILE A 263 -3.82 -19.40 -10.36
CA ILE A 263 -5.28 -19.37 -10.41
C ILE A 263 -5.81 -20.69 -9.84
N GLY A 264 -6.48 -20.61 -8.68
CA GLY A 264 -7.12 -21.77 -8.04
C GLY A 264 -8.47 -22.14 -8.67
N ASN A 265 -9.23 -21.14 -9.13
CA ASN A 265 -10.48 -21.29 -9.88
C ASN A 265 -10.61 -20.16 -10.91
N ASP A 266 -10.53 -20.50 -12.20
CA ASP A 266 -10.54 -19.52 -13.29
C ASP A 266 -11.88 -18.80 -13.48
N THR A 267 -12.98 -19.46 -13.13
CA THR A 267 -14.32 -18.90 -13.26
C THR A 267 -14.53 -17.82 -12.20
N ASP A 268 -14.15 -18.09 -10.97
CA ASP A 268 -14.15 -17.11 -9.88
C ASP A 268 -13.13 -16.00 -10.14
N PHE A 269 -11.93 -16.34 -10.63
CA PHE A 269 -10.88 -15.36 -10.94
C PHE A 269 -11.34 -14.33 -11.99
N VAL A 270 -11.93 -14.78 -13.11
CA VAL A 270 -12.52 -13.89 -14.12
C VAL A 270 -13.65 -13.05 -13.52
N ALA A 271 -14.57 -13.67 -12.77
CA ALA A 271 -15.69 -12.94 -12.14
C ALA A 271 -15.21 -11.90 -11.11
N SER A 272 -14.12 -12.16 -10.41
CA SER A 272 -13.49 -11.24 -9.46
C SER A 272 -12.83 -10.06 -10.17
N LEU A 273 -12.14 -10.29 -11.29
CA LEU A 273 -11.58 -9.20 -12.11
C LEU A 273 -12.67 -8.34 -12.74
N GLU A 274 -13.80 -8.92 -13.18
CA GLU A 274 -14.97 -8.15 -13.64
C GLU A 274 -15.55 -7.27 -12.52
N ARG A 275 -15.66 -7.81 -11.31
CA ARG A 275 -16.13 -7.08 -10.14
C ARG A 275 -15.18 -5.96 -9.75
N LEU A 276 -13.88 -6.22 -9.79
CA LEU A 276 -12.85 -5.24 -9.46
C LEU A 276 -12.78 -4.13 -10.50
N LYS A 277 -12.97 -4.46 -11.79
CA LYS A 277 -13.11 -3.48 -12.87
C LYS A 277 -14.32 -2.57 -12.65
N ALA A 278 -15.49 -3.15 -12.37
CA ALA A 278 -16.70 -2.37 -12.08
C ALA A 278 -16.52 -1.49 -10.82
N PHE A 279 -15.85 -2.02 -9.80
CA PHE A 279 -15.53 -1.29 -8.59
C PHE A 279 -14.58 -0.11 -8.87
N ALA A 280 -13.51 -0.31 -9.62
CA ALA A 280 -12.55 0.73 -9.99
C ALA A 280 -13.12 1.77 -10.97
N ALA A 281 -14.18 1.42 -11.72
CA ALA A 281 -14.92 2.40 -12.52
C ALA A 281 -15.86 3.28 -11.66
N ALA A 282 -16.31 2.76 -10.51
CA ALA A 282 -17.23 3.46 -9.61
C ALA A 282 -16.52 4.21 -8.47
N ASN A 283 -15.24 3.94 -8.24
CA ASN A 283 -14.43 4.51 -7.16
C ASN A 283 -13.08 4.95 -7.71
N SER A 284 -12.54 6.06 -7.20
CA SER A 284 -11.19 6.49 -7.56
C SER A 284 -10.17 5.46 -7.05
N VAL A 285 -9.35 4.92 -7.95
CA VAL A 285 -8.23 4.05 -7.58
C VAL A 285 -6.96 4.66 -8.15
N LYS A 286 -6.00 4.97 -7.28
CA LYS A 286 -4.70 5.51 -7.65
C LYS A 286 -3.71 4.39 -7.90
N TRP A 287 -3.62 3.44 -6.98
CA TRP A 287 -2.69 2.30 -7.08
C TRP A 287 -3.34 1.00 -6.61
N LEU A 288 -3.03 -0.07 -7.33
CA LEU A 288 -3.17 -1.44 -6.85
C LEU A 288 -1.88 -1.84 -6.13
N LEU A 289 -1.98 -2.48 -4.97
CA LEU A 289 -0.86 -2.91 -4.16
C LEU A 289 -1.02 -4.41 -3.80
N GLY A 290 -0.15 -5.24 -4.36
CA GLY A 290 -0.24 -6.71 -4.28
C GLY A 290 0.51 -7.33 -3.09
N GLY A 291 0.54 -8.66 -3.04
CA GLY A 291 1.16 -9.40 -1.94
C GLY A 291 2.69 -9.45 -1.98
N HIS A 292 3.32 -9.44 -3.15
CA HIS A 292 4.78 -9.48 -3.35
C HIS A 292 5.17 -9.03 -4.77
N ILE A 293 6.48 -9.00 -5.04
CA ILE A 293 7.04 -8.75 -6.38
C ILE A 293 7.89 -9.95 -6.82
N GLU A 294 7.59 -10.46 -7.99
CA GLU A 294 8.40 -11.48 -8.66
C GLU A 294 8.80 -11.07 -10.07
N MET A 295 8.06 -10.17 -10.71
CA MET A 295 8.43 -9.61 -12.01
C MET A 295 9.69 -8.74 -11.87
N MET A 296 10.49 -8.75 -12.92
CA MET A 296 11.61 -7.84 -13.09
C MET A 296 11.14 -6.53 -13.72
N PHE A 297 11.96 -5.48 -13.68
CA PHE A 297 11.69 -4.25 -14.43
C PHE A 297 11.65 -4.47 -15.95
N VAL A 298 12.24 -5.58 -16.43
CA VAL A 298 12.18 -5.99 -17.84
C VAL A 298 10.85 -6.70 -18.09
N PRO A 299 10.00 -6.20 -19.01
CA PRO A 299 8.68 -6.77 -19.29
C PRO A 299 8.69 -8.27 -19.57
N GLY A 300 7.77 -9.01 -18.94
CA GLY A 300 7.61 -10.46 -19.14
C GLY A 300 8.70 -11.32 -18.51
N LYS A 301 9.69 -10.73 -17.84
CA LYS A 301 10.71 -11.46 -17.08
C LYS A 301 10.36 -11.45 -15.61
N TYR A 302 10.58 -12.58 -14.94
CA TYR A 302 10.36 -12.74 -13.50
C TYR A 302 11.46 -13.60 -12.90
N TYR A 303 11.62 -13.47 -11.58
CA TYR A 303 12.55 -14.28 -10.82
C TYR A 303 12.06 -15.72 -10.67
N ALA A 304 13.00 -16.66 -10.77
CA ALA A 304 12.72 -18.05 -10.45
C ALA A 304 12.30 -18.17 -8.97
N ARG A 305 11.48 -19.19 -8.69
CA ARG A 305 11.10 -19.54 -7.32
C ARG A 305 12.35 -19.73 -6.45
N PHE A 306 12.26 -19.37 -5.18
CA PHE A 306 13.37 -19.43 -4.21
C PHE A 306 14.56 -18.49 -4.45
N THR A 307 14.49 -17.58 -5.42
CA THR A 307 15.52 -16.55 -5.59
C THR A 307 15.54 -15.60 -4.39
N THR A 308 16.67 -15.54 -3.67
CA THR A 308 16.87 -14.66 -2.50
C THR A 308 17.60 -13.35 -2.84
N TYR A 309 17.93 -13.12 -4.12
CA TYR A 309 18.57 -11.90 -4.61
C TYR A 309 17.84 -11.35 -5.83
N LYS A 310 17.08 -10.28 -5.62
CA LYS A 310 16.14 -9.71 -6.57
C LYS A 310 16.39 -8.22 -6.87
N PRO A 311 17.58 -7.80 -7.32
CA PRO A 311 17.95 -6.37 -7.41
C PRO A 311 17.22 -5.56 -8.49
N TYR A 312 16.47 -6.23 -9.36
CA TYR A 312 15.86 -5.73 -10.59
C TYR A 312 14.35 -5.94 -10.59
N GLU A 313 13.72 -5.97 -9.42
CA GLU A 313 12.26 -6.07 -9.29
C GLU A 313 11.52 -4.94 -10.00
N ARG A 314 10.30 -5.24 -10.42
CA ARG A 314 9.30 -4.26 -10.82
C ARG A 314 8.91 -3.37 -9.62
N VAL A 315 8.27 -2.24 -9.88
CA VAL A 315 7.69 -1.40 -8.82
C VAL A 315 6.48 -2.09 -8.19
N LEU A 316 6.18 -1.77 -6.93
CA LEU A 316 5.01 -2.32 -6.23
C LEU A 316 3.71 -1.73 -6.77
N GLU A 317 3.72 -0.42 -7.03
CA GLU A 317 2.55 0.32 -7.49
C GLU A 317 2.17 -0.09 -8.91
N MET A 318 0.94 -0.60 -9.07
CA MET A 318 0.36 -0.88 -10.39
C MET A 318 -0.82 0.06 -10.64
N THR A 319 -0.98 0.53 -11.88
CA THR A 319 -2.12 1.36 -12.26
C THR A 319 -3.41 0.53 -12.37
N PRO A 320 -4.59 1.14 -12.20
CA PRO A 320 -5.87 0.44 -12.35
C PRO A 320 -6.09 -0.22 -13.71
N ASP A 321 -5.48 0.30 -14.78
CA ASP A 321 -5.54 -0.27 -16.14
C ASP A 321 -5.08 -1.73 -16.20
N LEU A 322 -4.24 -2.16 -15.23
CA LEU A 322 -3.81 -3.55 -15.15
C LEU A 322 -4.97 -4.52 -14.86
N ILE A 323 -6.08 -4.05 -14.29
CA ILE A 323 -7.28 -4.89 -14.10
C ILE A 323 -7.85 -5.30 -15.46
N ASP A 324 -7.91 -4.37 -16.41
CA ASP A 324 -8.39 -4.66 -17.77
C ASP A 324 -7.47 -5.65 -18.48
N ASP A 325 -6.17 -5.44 -18.35
CA ASP A 325 -5.16 -6.32 -18.95
C ASP A 325 -5.22 -7.73 -18.35
N ALA A 326 -5.34 -7.85 -17.02
CA ALA A 326 -5.53 -9.12 -16.33
C ALA A 326 -6.85 -9.79 -16.76
N LEU A 327 -7.95 -9.05 -16.83
CA LEU A 327 -9.27 -9.59 -17.18
C LEU A 327 -9.30 -10.15 -18.61
N GLN A 328 -8.74 -9.41 -19.57
CA GLN A 328 -8.65 -9.85 -20.96
C GLN A 328 -7.95 -11.21 -21.05
N HIS A 329 -6.80 -11.35 -20.38
CA HIS A 329 -5.95 -12.53 -20.51
C HIS A 329 -6.42 -13.68 -19.62
N ALA A 330 -7.10 -13.39 -18.49
CA ALA A 330 -7.81 -14.39 -17.71
C ALA A 330 -8.93 -15.05 -18.54
N ARG A 331 -9.68 -14.27 -19.33
CA ARG A 331 -10.70 -14.82 -20.26
C ARG A 331 -10.08 -15.66 -21.36
N GLU A 332 -8.91 -15.29 -21.85
CA GLU A 332 -8.18 -16.05 -22.88
C GLU A 332 -7.78 -17.45 -22.40
N ILE A 333 -7.30 -17.56 -21.16
CA ILE A 333 -6.79 -18.83 -20.60
C ILE A 333 -7.85 -19.63 -19.86
N LYS A 334 -9.06 -19.08 -19.65
CA LYS A 334 -10.15 -19.78 -18.97
C LYS A 334 -10.44 -21.13 -19.64
N GLY A 335 -10.53 -22.18 -18.83
CA GLY A 335 -10.73 -23.56 -19.25
C GLY A 335 -9.50 -24.23 -19.88
N LYS A 336 -8.32 -23.62 -19.78
CA LYS A 336 -7.06 -24.14 -20.35
C LYS A 336 -6.01 -24.29 -19.26
N ASP A 337 -5.42 -25.47 -19.17
CA ASP A 337 -4.25 -25.74 -18.34
C ASP A 337 -3.01 -25.16 -19.02
N MET A 338 -2.66 -23.92 -18.68
CA MET A 338 -1.54 -23.21 -19.30
C MET A 338 -0.95 -22.11 -18.45
N MET A 339 0.27 -21.74 -18.81
CA MET A 339 0.93 -20.53 -18.34
C MET A 339 0.92 -19.47 -19.46
N LEU A 340 0.61 -18.22 -19.10
CA LEU A 340 0.63 -17.07 -20.01
C LEU A 340 1.46 -15.92 -19.42
N ILE A 341 2.50 -15.50 -20.13
CA ILE A 341 3.40 -14.40 -19.72
C ILE A 341 2.88 -13.08 -20.26
N ARG A 342 2.81 -12.05 -19.40
CA ARG A 342 2.48 -10.66 -19.75
C ARG A 342 3.54 -9.70 -19.20
N PRO A 343 3.57 -8.42 -19.64
CA PRO A 343 4.59 -7.46 -19.21
C PRO A 343 4.78 -7.35 -17.70
N ASP A 344 3.67 -7.22 -16.96
CA ASP A 344 3.69 -6.92 -15.51
C ASP A 344 3.18 -8.09 -14.64
N PHE A 345 2.78 -9.23 -15.20
CA PHE A 345 2.39 -10.44 -14.46
C PHE A 345 2.51 -11.70 -15.33
N ALA A 346 2.43 -12.87 -14.73
CA ALA A 346 2.26 -14.13 -15.43
C ALA A 346 1.11 -14.93 -14.82
N LEU A 347 0.21 -15.45 -15.63
CA LEU A 347 -0.93 -16.26 -15.17
C LEU A 347 -0.58 -17.75 -15.27
N PHE A 348 -0.87 -18.49 -14.20
CA PHE A 348 -0.71 -19.95 -14.11
C PHE A 348 -2.09 -20.54 -13.84
N ASN A 349 -2.75 -21.05 -14.87
CA ASN A 349 -4.08 -21.67 -14.76
C ASN A 349 -3.96 -23.19 -14.89
N GLY A 350 -4.41 -23.95 -13.88
CA GLY A 350 -4.39 -25.42 -13.92
C GLY A 350 -3.00 -26.06 -14.02
N VAL A 351 -1.92 -25.28 -13.83
CA VAL A 351 -0.53 -25.73 -14.00
C VAL A 351 0.31 -25.51 -12.75
N SER A 352 1.42 -26.24 -12.66
CA SER A 352 2.39 -26.07 -11.58
C SER A 352 2.98 -24.65 -11.54
N PRO A 353 3.27 -24.07 -10.36
CA PRO A 353 4.02 -22.81 -10.22
C PRO A 353 5.42 -22.82 -10.87
N ASP A 354 5.93 -24.01 -11.22
CA ASP A 354 7.21 -24.21 -11.89
C ASP A 354 7.07 -24.50 -13.41
N GLN A 355 5.85 -24.40 -13.95
CA GLN A 355 5.56 -24.53 -15.39
C GLN A 355 6.42 -23.58 -16.22
N ARG A 356 6.82 -24.03 -17.41
CA ARG A 356 7.56 -23.23 -18.39
C ARG A 356 6.77 -23.12 -19.69
N THR A 357 6.98 -22.05 -20.42
CA THR A 357 6.40 -21.84 -21.75
C THR A 357 7.43 -21.20 -22.68
N SER A 358 7.36 -21.54 -23.96
CA SER A 358 8.05 -20.82 -25.04
C SER A 358 7.19 -19.72 -25.65
N VAL A 359 5.90 -19.67 -25.30
CA VAL A 359 4.96 -18.63 -25.74
C VAL A 359 5.35 -17.31 -25.09
N TRP A 360 5.53 -16.28 -25.92
CA TRP A 360 5.94 -14.96 -25.51
C TRP A 360 4.89 -13.93 -25.91
N PRO A 361 4.58 -12.92 -25.07
CA PRO A 361 3.55 -11.94 -25.38
C PRO A 361 3.89 -11.16 -26.66
N GLU A 362 2.88 -11.03 -27.53
CA GLU A 362 2.99 -10.32 -28.80
C GLU A 362 3.36 -8.84 -28.57
N GLY A 363 4.22 -8.30 -29.42
CA GLY A 363 4.65 -6.89 -29.33
C GLY A 363 5.59 -6.56 -28.18
N VAL A 364 5.92 -7.52 -27.30
CA VAL A 364 6.85 -7.32 -26.18
C VAL A 364 8.25 -7.76 -26.58
N PRO A 365 9.26 -6.87 -26.57
CA PRO A 365 10.65 -7.26 -26.84
C PRO A 365 11.15 -8.32 -25.85
N ASN A 366 11.67 -9.43 -26.37
CA ASN A 366 12.27 -10.49 -25.54
C ASN A 366 13.72 -10.12 -25.17
N ILE A 367 13.86 -9.23 -24.19
CA ILE A 367 15.15 -8.70 -23.73
C ILE A 367 15.77 -9.65 -22.71
N ASN A 368 17.06 -9.93 -22.84
CA ASN A 368 17.82 -10.62 -21.80
C ASN A 368 18.04 -9.66 -20.61
N PRO A 369 17.47 -9.95 -19.42
CA PRO A 369 17.68 -9.08 -18.27
C PRO A 369 19.13 -9.18 -17.79
N PRO A 370 19.65 -8.15 -17.10
CA PRO A 370 20.95 -8.23 -16.44
C PRO A 370 20.93 -9.44 -15.50
N ARG A 371 21.95 -10.30 -15.63
CA ARG A 371 22.09 -11.42 -14.71
C ARG A 371 22.59 -10.89 -13.38
N PRO A 372 21.94 -11.22 -12.26
CA PRO A 372 22.47 -10.87 -10.94
C PRO A 372 23.79 -11.59 -10.60
N PHE A 373 24.28 -12.48 -11.47
CA PHE A 373 25.53 -13.23 -11.38
C PHE A 373 25.98 -13.77 -12.75
#